data_AF-A0A3M1HX04-F1
#
_entry.id   AF-A0A3M1HX04-F1
#
_cell.length_a   1.000
_cell.length_b   1.000
_cell.length_c   1.000
_cell.angle_alpha   90.00
_cell.angle_beta   90.00
_cell.angle_gamma   90.00
#
_symmetry.space_group_name_H-M   'P 1'
#
loop_
_entity.id
_entity.type
_entity.pdbx_description
1 polymer ?
#
loop_
_entity_poly.entity_id
_entity_poly.type
_entity_poly.pdbx_seq_one_letter_code
_entity_poly.pdbx_strand_id
1 'polypeptide(L)'
;MGWTQASLLVIGDEILSGRTREANAYFAAALLHARGCEVREVTIVPDEEEAIVAALHRLRASPQAVITSGGIGPTHDDRTIEAVARALGRKVVMHEPTLRELERRTGRRDPVR
;
A
#
# COMPACT_ATOMS: atom_id res chain seq x y z
N MET A 1 11.54 5.98 -16.08
CA MET A 1 11.25 4.94 -15.07
C MET A 1 11.85 3.64 -15.60
N GLY A 2 12.60 2.90 -14.78
CA GLY A 2 13.36 1.71 -15.22
C GLY A 2 12.60 0.38 -15.11
N TRP A 3 11.39 0.37 -14.57
CA TRP A 3 10.60 -0.84 -14.39
C TRP A 3 9.61 -1.01 -15.55
N THR A 4 9.71 -2.12 -16.26
CA THR A 4 8.77 -2.50 -17.35
C THR A 4 7.62 -3.37 -16.85
N GLN A 5 7.70 -3.85 -15.60
CA GLN A 5 6.70 -4.71 -14.98
C GLN A 5 6.37 -4.24 -13.56
N ALA A 6 5.13 -4.46 -13.14
CA ALA A 6 4.64 -4.16 -11.80
C ALA A 6 3.64 -5.21 -11.29
N SER A 7 3.52 -5.29 -9.97
CA SER A 7 2.40 -5.95 -9.28
C SER A 7 1.68 -4.97 -8.37
N LEU A 8 0.38 -5.18 -8.23
CA LEU A 8 -0.49 -4.39 -7.36
C LEU A 8 -0.90 -5.23 -6.15
N LEU A 9 -0.74 -4.68 -4.96
CA LEU A 9 -1.17 -5.27 -3.69
C LEU A 9 -2.24 -4.38 -3.08
N VAL A 10 -3.48 -4.82 -3.14
CA VAL A 10 -4.64 -4.17 -2.51
C VAL A 10 -4.82 -4.75 -1.11
N ILE A 11 -5.00 -3.87 -0.12
CA ILE A 11 -5.11 -4.21 1.30
C ILE A 11 -6.43 -3.65 1.79
N GLY A 12 -7.32 -4.50 2.31
CA GLY A 12 -8.59 -4.04 2.87
C GLY A 12 -9.66 -5.13 2.96
N ASP A 13 -10.20 -5.30 4.16
CA ASP A 13 -11.25 -6.29 4.47
C ASP A 13 -12.58 -5.94 3.80
N GLU A 14 -12.85 -4.66 3.54
CA GLU A 14 -14.02 -4.19 2.82
C GLU A 14 -14.03 -4.63 1.35
N ILE A 15 -12.85 -4.81 0.76
CA ILE A 15 -12.70 -5.34 -0.59
C ILE A 15 -12.97 -6.85 -0.57
N LEU A 16 -12.34 -7.57 0.36
CA LEU A 16 -12.51 -9.02 0.50
C LEU A 16 -13.94 -9.42 0.87
N SER A 17 -14.61 -8.62 1.71
CA SER A 17 -16.03 -8.83 2.08
C SER A 17 -17.03 -8.36 1.02
N GLY A 18 -16.56 -7.72 -0.06
CA GLY A 18 -17.41 -7.21 -1.14
C GLY A 18 -18.24 -5.98 -0.77
N ARG A 19 -17.98 -5.35 0.38
CA ARG A 19 -18.66 -4.12 0.82
C ARG A 19 -18.29 -2.93 -0.06
N THR A 20 -17.05 -2.92 -0.54
CA THR A 20 -16.51 -1.90 -1.43
C THR A 20 -16.08 -2.56 -2.73
N ARG A 21 -16.45 -1.95 -3.86
CA ARG A 21 -15.95 -2.36 -5.17
C ARG A 21 -14.49 -1.94 -5.31
N GLU A 22 -13.61 -2.89 -5.57
CA GLU A 22 -12.22 -2.61 -5.92
C GLU A 22 -12.15 -1.81 -7.24
N ALA A 23 -11.50 -0.65 -7.21
CA ALA A 23 -11.29 0.21 -8.37
C ALA A 23 -9.85 0.74 -8.48
N ASN A 24 -9.04 0.59 -7.44
CA ASN A 24 -7.67 1.11 -7.41
C ASN A 24 -6.77 0.30 -8.33
N ALA A 25 -6.90 -1.04 -8.32
CA ALA A 25 -6.11 -1.88 -9.21
C ALA A 25 -6.47 -1.64 -10.68
N TYR A 26 -7.76 -1.47 -10.99
CA TYR A 26 -8.21 -1.11 -12.34
C TYR A 26 -7.59 0.21 -12.82
N PHE A 27 -7.69 1.26 -12.01
CA PHE A 27 -7.12 2.57 -12.32
C PHE A 27 -5.60 2.52 -12.50
N ALA A 28 -4.89 1.88 -11.55
CA ALA A 28 -3.45 1.77 -11.58
C ALA A 28 -2.96 0.96 -12.78
N ALA A 29 -3.61 -0.16 -13.11
CA ALA A 29 -3.26 -0.98 -14.27
C ALA A 29 -3.42 -0.21 -15.59
N ALA A 30 -4.52 0.53 -15.75
CA ALA A 30 -4.70 1.39 -16.93
C ALA A 30 -3.61 2.46 -17.04
N LEU A 31 -3.25 3.10 -15.93
CA LEU A 31 -2.23 4.15 -15.88
C LEU A 31 -0.82 3.63 -16.20
N LEU A 32 -0.49 2.44 -15.68
CA LEU A 32 0.80 1.77 -15.90
C LEU A 32 0.90 1.27 -17.34
N HIS A 33 -0.18 0.66 -17.86
CA HIS A 33 -0.23 0.18 -19.24
C HIS A 33 -0.02 1.34 -20.23
N ALA A 34 -0.68 2.48 -20.02
CA ALA A 34 -0.50 3.68 -20.84
C ALA A 34 0.95 4.23 -20.82
N ARG A 35 1.76 3.82 -19.83
CA ARG A 35 3.19 4.17 -19.70
C ARG A 35 4.14 3.04 -20.11
N GLY A 36 3.63 1.96 -20.72
CA GLY A 36 4.44 0.83 -21.15
C GLY A 36 4.92 -0.07 -19.99
N CYS A 37 4.25 -0.02 -18.84
CA CYS A 37 4.50 -0.93 -17.72
C CYS A 37 3.40 -1.99 -17.65
N GLU A 38 3.78 -3.25 -17.73
CA GLU A 38 2.86 -4.38 -17.67
C GLU A 38 2.55 -4.76 -16.22
N VAL A 39 1.27 -4.78 -15.84
CA VAL A 39 0.85 -5.34 -14.55
C VAL A 39 0.77 -6.86 -14.65
N ARG A 40 1.62 -7.56 -13.91
CA ARG A 40 1.76 -9.03 -13.96
C ARG A 40 0.83 -9.74 -12.99
N GLU A 41 0.51 -9.08 -11.88
CA GLU A 41 -0.32 -9.65 -10.84
C GLU A 41 -1.05 -8.54 -10.06
N VAL A 42 -2.30 -8.80 -9.70
CA VAL A 42 -3.05 -8.07 -8.68
C VAL A 42 -3.37 -9.05 -7.55
N THR A 43 -2.98 -8.70 -6.32
CA THR A 43 -3.27 -9.49 -5.12
C THR A 43 -4.08 -8.64 -4.15
N ILE A 44 -5.10 -9.22 -3.55
CA ILE A 44 -5.93 -8.58 -2.51
C ILE A 44 -5.74 -9.37 -1.22
N VAL A 45 -5.42 -8.69 -0.12
CA VAL A 45 -5.16 -9.29 1.20
C VAL A 45 -5.94 -8.56 2.31
N PRO A 46 -6.19 -9.22 3.46
CA PRO A 46 -6.80 -8.54 4.61
C PRO A 46 -5.84 -7.51 5.22
N ASP A 47 -6.36 -6.63 6.08
CA ASP A 47 -5.56 -5.65 6.83
C ASP A 47 -4.84 -6.30 8.02
N GLU A 48 -4.06 -7.33 7.72
CA GLU A 48 -3.29 -8.12 8.68
C GLU A 48 -1.81 -8.06 8.32
N GLU A 49 -0.98 -7.65 9.30
CA GLU A 49 0.45 -7.43 9.08
C GLU A 49 1.14 -8.64 8.44
N GLU A 50 0.86 -9.85 8.93
CA GLU A 50 1.47 -11.08 8.40
C GLU A 50 1.03 -11.38 6.96
N ALA A 51 -0.23 -11.12 6.61
CA ALA A 51 -0.74 -11.33 5.26
C ALA A 51 -0.07 -10.37 4.27
N ILE A 52 0.06 -9.09 4.66
CA ILE A 52 0.74 -8.06 3.87
C ILE A 52 2.22 -8.41 3.70
N VAL A 53 2.92 -8.79 4.77
CA VAL A 53 4.34 -9.19 4.74
C VAL A 53 4.55 -10.39 3.81
N ALA A 54 3.74 -11.44 3.94
CA ALA A 54 3.83 -12.62 3.09
C ALA A 54 3.60 -12.30 1.61
N ALA A 55 2.59 -11.48 1.31
CA ALA A 55 2.32 -11.03 -0.06
C ALA A 55 3.47 -10.20 -0.63
N LEU A 56 4.02 -9.25 0.14
CA LEU A 56 5.18 -8.46 -0.27
C LEU A 56 6.40 -9.32 -0.56
N HIS A 57 6.72 -10.31 0.30
CA HIS A 57 7.83 -11.23 0.08
C HIS A 57 7.68 -12.05 -1.22
N ARG A 58 6.46 -12.52 -1.50
CA ARG A 58 6.17 -13.26 -2.73
C ARG A 58 6.27 -12.35 -3.97
N LEU A 59 5.64 -11.17 -3.93
CA LEU A 59 5.58 -10.25 -5.07
C LEU A 59 6.95 -9.64 -5.43
N ARG A 60 7.82 -9.40 -4.44
CA ARG A 60 9.17 -8.86 -4.65
C ARG A 60 10.21 -9.90 -5.06
N ALA A 61 9.83 -11.18 -5.14
CA ALA A 61 10.74 -12.24 -5.57
C ALA A 61 11.10 -12.12 -7.06
N SER A 62 10.31 -11.37 -7.84
CA SER A 62 10.57 -11.03 -9.24
C SER A 62 11.10 -9.59 -9.38
N PRO A 63 11.92 -9.30 -10.41
CA PRO A 63 12.48 -7.96 -10.66
C PRO A 63 11.41 -7.00 -11.25
N GLN A 64 10.48 -6.56 -10.42
CA GLN A 64 9.36 -5.70 -10.78
C GLN A 64 9.07 -4.67 -9.68
N ALA A 65 8.32 -3.63 -10.02
CA ALA A 65 7.77 -2.73 -9.01
C ALA A 65 6.62 -3.42 -8.26
N VAL A 66 6.45 -3.13 -6.96
CA VAL A 66 5.25 -3.50 -6.20
C VAL A 66 4.59 -2.22 -5.71
N ILE A 67 3.30 -2.05 -6.02
CA ILE A 67 2.51 -0.87 -5.64
C ILE A 67 1.42 -1.34 -4.68
N THR A 68 1.37 -0.75 -3.50
CA THR A 68 0.34 -1.05 -2.50
C THR A 68 -0.80 -0.03 -2.55
N SER A 69 -2.00 -0.43 -2.14
CA SER A 69 -3.15 0.46 -1.99
C SER A 69 -4.05 -0.02 -0.84
N GLY A 70 -4.44 0.90 0.05
CA GLY A 70 -5.22 0.60 1.26
C GLY A 70 -4.37 0.53 2.53
N GLY A 71 -5.01 0.54 3.70
CA GLY A 71 -4.40 0.36 5.02
C GLY A 71 -3.37 1.42 5.46
N ILE A 72 -3.53 2.68 5.02
CA ILE A 72 -2.65 3.83 5.34
C ILE A 72 -3.37 5.00 6.04
N GLY A 73 -4.59 4.78 6.53
CA GLY A 73 -5.34 5.77 7.28
C GLY A 73 -4.77 6.01 8.69
N PRO A 74 -5.46 6.85 9.49
CA PRO A 74 -5.06 7.17 10.86
C PRO A 74 -5.59 6.15 11.88
N THR A 75 -6.26 5.07 11.45
CA THR A 75 -6.95 4.18 12.38
C THR A 75 -6.00 3.08 12.87
N HIS A 76 -6.29 2.51 14.05
CA HIS A 76 -5.40 1.53 14.67
C HIS A 76 -5.39 0.19 13.94
N ASP A 77 -6.35 -0.06 13.05
CA ASP A 77 -6.44 -1.20 12.15
C ASP A 77 -5.63 -1.02 10.86
N ASP A 78 -5.17 0.19 10.51
CA ASP A 78 -4.27 0.40 9.38
C ASP A 78 -2.87 -0.17 9.72
N ARG A 79 -2.45 -1.26 9.04
CA ARG A 79 -1.17 -1.95 9.33
C ARG A 79 -0.17 -1.92 8.18
N THR A 80 -0.48 -1.21 7.10
CA THR A 80 0.32 -1.28 5.86
C THR A 80 1.73 -0.72 6.02
N ILE A 81 1.90 0.42 6.73
CA ILE A 81 3.21 1.06 6.88
C ILE A 81 4.15 0.16 7.68
N GLU A 82 3.67 -0.38 8.80
CA GLU A 82 4.37 -1.32 9.67
C GLU A 82 4.74 -2.60 8.92
N ALA A 83 3.77 -3.19 8.21
CA ALA A 83 3.99 -4.40 7.42
C ALA A 83 5.02 -4.20 6.30
N VAL A 84 4.96 -3.09 5.57
CA VAL A 84 5.94 -2.73 4.53
C VAL A 84 7.32 -2.56 5.15
N ALA A 85 7.43 -1.83 6.28
CA ALA A 85 8.70 -1.65 6.96
C ALA A 85 9.28 -2.99 7.42
N ARG A 86 8.46 -3.86 8.01
CA ARG A 86 8.85 -5.21 8.44
C ARG A 86 9.33 -6.07 7.26
N ALA A 87 8.57 -6.14 6.16
CA ALA A 87 8.95 -6.90 4.98
C ALA A 87 10.28 -6.42 4.37
N LEU A 88 10.57 -5.12 4.47
CA LEU A 88 11.82 -4.51 3.99
C LEU A 88 12.97 -4.53 5.01
N GLY A 89 12.74 -5.04 6.23
CA GLY A 89 13.74 -5.02 7.31
C GLY A 89 14.11 -3.60 7.76
N ARG A 90 13.14 -2.68 7.75
CA ARG A 90 13.29 -1.27 8.11
C ARG A 90 12.49 -0.93 9.37
N LYS A 91 12.88 0.16 10.02
CA LYS A 91 12.13 0.73 11.15
C LYS A 91 11.24 1.85 10.64
N VAL A 92 10.00 1.90 11.12
CA VAL A 92 9.13 3.08 10.95
C VAL A 92 9.65 4.18 11.86
N VAL A 93 9.77 5.39 11.33
CA VAL A 93 10.19 6.58 12.07
C VAL A 93 9.25 7.74 11.76
N MET A 94 9.01 8.60 12.74
CA MET A 94 8.22 9.80 12.54
C MET A 94 8.96 10.76 11.61
N HIS A 95 8.29 11.19 10.54
CA HIS A 95 8.83 12.19 9.62
C HIS A 95 8.25 13.57 9.93
N GLU A 96 8.99 14.35 10.73
CA GLU A 96 8.58 15.67 11.23
C GLU A 96 8.00 16.61 10.16
N PRO A 97 8.57 16.74 8.94
CA PRO A 97 7.96 17.57 7.90
C PRO A 97 6.57 17.10 7.46
N THR A 98 6.36 15.78 7.32
CA THR A 98 5.05 15.21 6.97
C THR A 98 4.05 15.43 8.09
N LEU A 99 4.47 15.27 9.35
CA LEU A 99 3.63 15.54 10.50
C LEU A 99 3.14 16.99 10.51
N ARG A 100 4.05 17.96 10.38
CA ARG A 100 3.68 19.40 10.32
C ARG A 100 2.73 19.73 9.18
N GLU A 101 2.93 19.11 8.01
CA GLU A 101 2.02 19.27 6.87
C GLU A 101 0.62 18.74 7.20
N LEU A 102 0.56 17.56 7.81
CA LEU A 102 -0.69 16.92 8.21
C LEU A 102 -1.43 17.73 9.28
N GLU A 103 -0.71 18.24 10.28
CA GLU A 103 -1.26 19.15 11.30
C GLU A 103 -1.84 20.42 10.67
N ARG A 104 -1.12 21.03 9.71
CA ARG A 104 -1.59 22.23 9.00
C ARG A 104 -2.85 21.98 8.18
N ARG A 105 -2.96 20.81 7.55
CA ARG A 105 -4.11 20.44 6.71
C ARG A 105 -5.34 20.02 7.51
N THR A 106 -5.14 19.35 8.64
CA THR A 106 -6.23 18.73 9.42
C THR A 106 -6.63 19.52 10.66
N GLY A 107 -5.79 20.46 11.12
CA GLY A 107 -5.98 21.17 12.38
C GLY A 107 -5.77 20.31 13.63
N ARG A 108 -5.39 19.03 13.49
CA ARG A 108 -5.13 18.09 14.58
C ARG A 108 -3.64 18.02 14.88
N ARG A 109 -3.27 18.17 16.17
CA ARG A 109 -1.88 18.09 16.67
C ARG A 109 -1.34 16.67 16.82
N ASP A 110 -2.20 15.66 16.77
CA ASP A 110 -1.80 14.26 16.82
C ASP A 110 -2.86 13.43 16.09
N PRO A 111 -2.65 13.06 14.82
CA PRO A 111 -3.62 12.30 14.04
C PRO A 111 -3.60 10.80 14.36
N VAL A 112 -2.69 10.33 15.23
CA VAL A 112 -2.45 8.91 15.54
C VAL A 112 -2.80 8.58 17.01
N ARG A 113 -3.32 9.54 17.79
CA ARG A 113 -3.87 9.31 19.14
C ARG A 113 -5.39 9.37 19.18
#